data_AF-R7VDS6-F1
#
_entry.id   AF-R7VDS6-F1
#
_cell.length_a   1.000
_cell.length_b   1.000
_cell.length_c   1.000
_cell.angle_alpha   90.00
_cell.angle_beta   90.00
_cell.angle_gamma   90.00
#
_symmetry.space_group_name_H-M   'P 1'
#
loop_
_entity.id
_entity.type
_entity.pdbx_description
1 polymer ?
#
loop_
_entity_poly.entity_id
_entity_poly.type
_entity_poly.pdbx_seq_one_letter_code
_entity_poly.pdbx_strand_id
1 'polypeptide(L)'
;SFNSLLVTHANFGKRLPRDVVTATVIHELGHAFGAPHDPTEGPCFSDIGHFVMHSFTGYLNHKNHFEFSPCSLSAISETVLAKSSCFEEAIKEPKCGNFIREAKEECDSGAEKEACDVIDECCGLDCRINRTQGFHCSPQHSPCCSDSCHVATASSLCLPETECTFASYCDGNSSSCPRSTHKPNGTACHHGHGHCSNGACSVSVCHLYGLETCQCAGKRRNMCKLCCACPDGRPESCVPAIELDIRSSMGGPLFLDPGQHCDQFRGYCNEQREC
;
A
#
# COMPACT_ATOMS: atom_id res chain seq x y z
N SER A 1 -8.70 23.48 15.66
CA SER A 1 -7.27 23.10 15.58
C SER A 1 -6.96 22.76 14.14
N PHE A 2 -5.82 23.19 13.58
CA PHE A 2 -5.44 22.90 12.18
C PHE A 2 -4.38 21.79 12.05
N ASN A 3 -4.08 21.08 13.14
CA ASN A 3 -3.18 19.93 13.20
C ASN A 3 -3.95 18.62 12.98
N SER A 4 -4.68 18.52 11.87
CA SER A 4 -5.56 17.40 11.59
C SER A 4 -5.33 16.88 10.18
N LEU A 5 -5.51 15.57 10.01
CA LEU A 5 -5.29 14.84 8.77
C LEU A 5 -6.43 13.85 8.60
N LEU A 6 -6.92 13.69 7.37
CA LEU A 6 -7.97 12.74 7.02
C LEU A 6 -7.48 11.89 5.85
N VAL A 7 -7.52 10.56 6.02
CA VAL A 7 -7.22 9.60 4.95
C VAL A 7 -8.36 8.59 4.88
N THR A 8 -8.75 8.24 3.66
CA THR A 8 -9.75 7.21 3.39
C THR A 8 -9.07 5.93 2.91
N HIS A 9 -9.63 4.78 3.31
CA HIS A 9 -9.21 3.47 2.79
C HIS A 9 -10.06 3.04 1.58
N ALA A 10 -10.91 3.93 1.06
CA ALA A 10 -11.78 3.66 -0.08
C ALA A 10 -11.85 4.84 -1.04
N ASN A 11 -11.88 4.55 -2.34
CA ASN A 11 -12.07 5.52 -3.41
C ASN A 11 -13.00 4.91 -4.47
N PHE A 12 -13.93 5.69 -5.02
CA PHE A 12 -14.95 5.23 -5.99
C PHE A 12 -15.65 3.91 -5.58
N GLY A 13 -16.03 3.80 -4.30
CA GLY A 13 -16.73 2.62 -3.76
C GLY A 13 -15.87 1.36 -3.62
N LYS A 14 -14.56 1.42 -3.95
CA LYS A 14 -13.62 0.30 -3.82
C LYS A 14 -12.65 0.52 -2.67
N ARG A 15 -12.30 -0.55 -1.95
CA ARG A 15 -11.24 -0.53 -0.93
C ARG A 15 -9.86 -0.42 -1.60
N LEU A 16 -9.04 0.51 -1.12
CA LEU A 16 -7.69 0.73 -1.60
C LEU A 16 -6.71 -0.31 -1.02
N PRO A 17 -5.69 -0.75 -1.78
CA PRO A 17 -4.61 -1.56 -1.25
C PRO A 17 -3.90 -0.88 -0.08
N ARG A 18 -3.36 -1.67 0.86
CA ARG A 18 -2.68 -1.16 2.08
C ARG A 18 -1.54 -0.20 1.73
N ASP A 19 -0.76 -0.54 0.72
CA ASP A 19 0.41 0.25 0.30
C ASP A 19 -0.01 1.62 -0.23
N VAL A 20 -1.15 1.69 -0.93
CA VAL A 20 -1.77 2.95 -1.38
C VAL A 20 -2.18 3.80 -0.19
N VAL A 21 -2.93 3.22 0.75
CA VAL A 21 -3.34 3.94 1.97
C VAL A 21 -2.11 4.42 2.75
N THR A 22 -1.05 3.61 2.81
CA THR A 22 0.19 3.95 3.52
C THR A 22 0.90 5.13 2.86
N ALA A 23 1.06 5.12 1.54
CA ALA A 23 1.62 6.24 0.80
C ALA A 23 0.76 7.51 0.94
N THR A 24 -0.57 7.40 0.92
CA THR A 24 -1.46 8.55 1.17
C THR A 24 -1.28 9.11 2.58
N VAL A 25 -1.16 8.27 3.62
CA VAL A 25 -0.85 8.74 4.97
C VAL A 25 0.49 9.48 5.00
N ILE A 26 1.53 8.96 4.34
CA ILE A 26 2.83 9.62 4.26
C ILE A 26 2.73 10.96 3.51
N HIS A 27 1.99 11.02 2.40
CA HIS A 27 1.76 12.24 1.61
C HIS A 27 1.10 13.34 2.45
N GLU A 28 0.00 13.01 3.11
CA GLU A 28 -0.72 13.97 3.94
C GLU A 28 0.11 14.39 5.17
N LEU A 29 0.92 13.48 5.73
CA LEU A 29 1.90 13.84 6.76
C LEU A 29 2.97 14.79 6.21
N GLY A 30 3.43 14.61 4.98
CA GLY A 30 4.35 15.55 4.33
C GLY A 30 3.81 16.98 4.31
N HIS A 31 2.53 17.17 3.97
CA HIS A 31 1.87 18.47 4.05
C HIS A 31 1.81 19.00 5.48
N ALA A 32 1.50 18.15 6.46
CA ALA A 32 1.49 18.54 7.88
C ALA A 32 2.87 19.00 8.37
N PHE A 33 3.95 18.45 7.79
CA PHE A 33 5.33 18.86 8.02
C PHE A 33 5.82 19.96 7.06
N GLY A 34 4.93 20.56 6.25
CA GLY A 34 5.22 21.75 5.46
C GLY A 34 5.82 21.51 4.08
N ALA A 35 5.90 20.26 3.60
CA ALA A 35 6.28 19.99 2.22
C ALA A 35 5.14 20.36 1.25
N PRO A 36 5.39 21.19 0.22
CA PRO A 36 4.46 21.33 -0.89
C PRO A 36 4.53 20.11 -1.81
N HIS A 37 3.67 20.08 -2.83
CA HIS A 37 3.83 19.08 -3.89
C HIS A 37 5.17 19.24 -4.62
N ASP A 38 5.78 18.11 -4.99
CA ASP A 38 7.03 18.11 -5.74
C ASP A 38 6.83 18.67 -7.16
N PRO A 39 7.77 19.49 -7.67
CA PRO A 39 7.71 19.98 -9.04
C PRO A 39 7.91 18.84 -10.05
N THR A 40 7.30 18.97 -11.23
CA THR A 40 7.38 17.96 -12.30
C THR A 40 8.71 18.00 -13.08
N GLU A 41 9.61 18.94 -12.76
CA GLU A 41 10.91 19.11 -13.40
C GLU A 41 11.97 19.55 -12.37
N GLY A 42 13.25 19.34 -12.70
CA GLY A 42 14.37 19.82 -11.90
C GLY A 42 14.89 18.79 -10.89
N PRO A 43 15.59 19.22 -9.82
CA PRO A 43 16.40 18.33 -8.96
C PRO A 43 15.58 17.37 -8.10
N CYS A 44 14.26 17.54 -8.07
CA CYS A 44 13.32 16.74 -7.27
C CYS A 44 12.45 15.84 -8.13
N PHE A 45 12.65 15.89 -9.45
CA PHE A 45 12.11 14.94 -10.41
C PHE A 45 12.99 13.68 -10.46
N SER A 46 12.38 12.54 -10.79
CA SER A 46 13.08 11.29 -11.00
C SER A 46 12.51 10.57 -12.23
N ASP A 47 13.41 10.14 -13.12
CA ASP A 47 13.07 9.38 -14.33
C ASP A 47 12.51 7.98 -14.03
N ILE A 48 12.68 7.50 -12.79
CA ILE A 48 12.35 6.13 -12.36
C ILE A 48 11.03 6.11 -11.57
N GLY A 49 10.31 7.22 -11.46
CA GLY A 49 9.07 7.30 -10.69
C GLY A 49 9.08 8.47 -9.70
N HIS A 50 7.90 9.00 -9.43
CA HIS A 50 7.74 10.20 -8.61
C HIS A 50 8.01 9.93 -7.12
N PHE A 51 8.26 10.97 -6.35
CA PHE A 51 8.36 10.88 -4.89
C PHE A 51 6.98 10.99 -4.23
N VAL A 52 6.89 10.67 -2.95
CA VAL A 52 5.60 10.59 -2.22
C VAL A 52 4.81 11.90 -2.24
N MET A 53 5.47 13.06 -2.37
CA MET A 53 4.82 14.39 -2.41
C MET A 53 4.43 14.82 -3.82
N HIS A 54 4.52 13.97 -4.81
CA HIS A 54 3.96 14.29 -6.11
C HIS A 54 2.45 14.55 -6.01
N SER A 55 1.96 15.54 -6.75
CA SER A 55 0.53 15.94 -6.74
C SER A 55 -0.42 14.87 -7.26
N PHE A 56 0.12 13.81 -7.85
CA PHE A 56 -0.62 12.70 -8.43
C PHE A 56 -0.10 11.38 -7.90
N THR A 57 -1.00 10.52 -7.42
CA THR A 57 -0.68 9.15 -7.01
C THR A 57 -0.75 8.24 -8.24
N GLY A 58 0.42 7.83 -8.74
CA GLY A 58 0.51 6.79 -9.76
C GLY A 58 0.51 5.38 -9.15
N TYR A 59 0.93 4.39 -9.93
CA TYR A 59 1.15 3.05 -9.42
C TYR A 59 2.35 3.03 -8.46
N LEU A 60 2.19 2.53 -7.23
CA LEU A 60 3.24 2.53 -6.21
C LEU A 60 4.23 1.36 -6.38
N ASN A 61 5.12 1.46 -7.35
CA ASN A 61 6.03 0.36 -7.74
C ASN A 61 7.52 0.66 -7.67
N HIS A 62 7.87 1.92 -7.47
CA HIS A 62 9.23 2.34 -7.23
C HIS A 62 9.38 2.72 -5.77
N LYS A 63 10.58 2.46 -5.23
CA LYS A 63 10.94 2.80 -3.84
C LYS A 63 10.67 4.28 -3.53
N ASN A 64 10.90 5.14 -4.52
CA ASN A 64 10.68 6.59 -4.44
C ASN A 64 9.24 6.97 -4.05
N HIS A 65 8.23 6.16 -4.38
CA HIS A 65 6.84 6.46 -4.03
C HIS A 65 6.57 6.42 -2.51
N PHE A 66 7.49 5.89 -1.72
CA PHE A 66 7.46 5.90 -0.25
C PHE A 66 8.56 6.77 0.36
N GLU A 67 9.27 7.54 -0.45
CA GLU A 67 10.35 8.43 -0.02
C GLU A 67 10.02 9.89 -0.36
N PHE A 68 10.49 10.80 0.49
CA PHE A 68 10.42 12.23 0.21
C PHE A 68 11.54 12.64 -0.77
N SER A 69 11.22 13.52 -1.71
CA SER A 69 12.22 14.12 -2.59
C SER A 69 13.19 15.02 -1.80
N PRO A 70 14.34 15.41 -2.38
CA PRO A 70 15.21 16.41 -1.78
C PRO A 70 14.52 17.76 -1.49
N CYS A 71 13.57 18.19 -2.33
CA CYS A 71 12.80 19.44 -2.13
C CYS A 71 11.89 19.31 -0.91
N SER A 72 11.15 18.21 -0.85
CA SER A 72 10.24 17.90 0.25
C SER A 72 11.01 17.83 1.58
N LEU A 73 12.16 17.15 1.60
CA LEU A 73 13.02 17.08 2.78
C LEU A 73 13.54 18.45 3.22
N SER A 74 13.88 19.34 2.28
CA SER A 74 14.31 20.71 2.61
C SER A 74 13.18 21.49 3.30
N ALA A 75 11.96 21.45 2.74
CA ALA A 75 10.80 22.14 3.30
C ALA A 75 10.39 21.58 4.67
N ILE A 76 10.46 20.25 4.84
CA ILE A 76 10.21 19.58 6.12
C ILE A 76 11.23 20.04 7.16
N SER A 77 12.52 20.05 6.80
CA SER A 77 13.60 20.47 7.70
C SER A 77 13.40 21.89 8.21
N GLU A 78 13.07 22.83 7.32
CA GLU A 78 12.78 24.23 7.70
C GLU A 78 11.58 24.32 8.65
N THR A 79 10.52 23.56 8.38
CA THR A 79 9.32 23.55 9.21
C THR A 79 9.58 22.95 10.59
N VAL A 80 10.32 21.84 10.66
CA VAL A 80 10.71 21.21 11.93
C VAL A 80 11.55 22.18 12.75
N LEU A 81 12.57 22.82 12.17
CA LEU A 81 13.39 23.80 12.87
C LEU A 81 12.59 25.00 13.39
N ALA A 82 11.55 25.43 12.65
CA ALA A 82 10.71 26.56 13.03
C ALA A 82 9.60 26.20 14.04
N LYS A 83 9.12 24.95 14.04
CA LYS A 83 7.89 24.53 14.76
C LYS A 83 8.09 23.32 15.68
N SER A 84 9.32 22.99 16.08
CA SER A 84 9.62 21.86 16.98
C SER A 84 9.20 22.09 18.45
N SER A 85 8.48 23.15 18.78
CA SER A 85 8.16 23.51 20.17
C SER A 85 7.28 22.48 20.89
N CYS A 86 6.54 21.66 20.15
CA CYS A 86 5.74 20.55 20.69
C CYS A 86 6.38 19.18 20.49
N PHE A 87 7.62 19.10 19.99
CA PHE A 87 8.31 17.82 19.86
C PHE A 87 8.82 17.41 21.23
N GLU A 88 8.59 16.15 21.57
CA GLU A 88 9.15 15.52 22.75
C GLU A 88 10.38 14.70 22.36
N GLU A 89 11.25 14.40 23.33
CA GLU A 89 12.34 13.45 23.09
C GLU A 89 11.76 12.11 22.62
N ALA A 90 12.34 11.56 21.55
CA ALA A 90 11.90 10.26 21.04
C ALA A 90 11.98 9.22 22.15
N ILE A 91 10.84 8.67 22.54
CA ILE A 91 10.76 7.54 23.46
C ILE A 91 11.35 6.35 22.71
N LYS A 92 12.62 6.04 22.96
CA LYS A 92 13.31 4.89 22.35
C LYS A 92 13.05 3.59 23.10
N GLU A 93 12.52 3.68 24.31
CA GLU A 93 12.17 2.52 25.11
C GLU A 93 10.75 2.06 24.76
N PRO A 94 10.54 0.76 24.57
CA PRO A 94 9.21 0.15 24.44
C PRO A 94 8.27 0.66 25.54
N LYS A 95 7.06 1.08 25.17
CA LYS A 95 6.06 1.62 26.10
C LYS A 95 4.80 0.77 26.06
N CYS A 96 4.74 -0.13 27.04
CA CYS A 96 3.55 -0.92 27.30
C CYS A 96 2.32 -0.04 27.57
N GLY A 97 1.22 -0.36 26.88
CA GLY A 97 -0.09 0.26 27.01
C GLY A 97 -0.41 1.27 25.92
N ASN A 98 0.37 1.30 24.83
CA ASN A 98 0.16 2.19 23.67
C ASN A 98 -0.49 1.47 22.48
N PHE A 99 -0.94 0.22 22.66
CA PHE A 99 -1.55 -0.65 21.65
C PHE A 99 -0.60 -1.15 20.54
N ILE A 100 0.70 -0.90 20.66
CA ILE A 100 1.71 -1.33 19.70
C ILE A 100 2.61 -2.33 20.39
N ARG A 101 2.64 -3.57 19.91
CA ARG A 101 3.60 -4.55 20.44
C ARG A 101 5.02 -4.15 20.04
N GLU A 102 5.79 -3.68 21.00
CA GLU A 102 7.17 -3.25 20.82
C GLU A 102 8.17 -4.34 21.24
N ALA A 103 9.47 -4.05 21.17
CA ALA A 103 10.49 -5.00 21.58
C ALA A 103 10.35 -5.36 23.06
N LYS A 104 10.51 -6.63 23.43
CA LYS A 104 10.34 -7.18 24.80
C LYS A 104 8.88 -7.35 25.26
N GLU A 105 7.90 -6.93 24.47
CA GLU A 105 6.47 -7.15 24.72
C GLU A 105 5.97 -8.36 23.90
N GLU A 106 5.02 -9.10 24.46
CA GLU A 106 4.39 -10.24 23.76
C GLU A 106 3.04 -9.84 23.13
N CYS A 107 2.40 -8.83 23.69
CA CYS A 107 1.13 -8.24 23.29
C CYS A 107 1.04 -6.82 23.90
N ASP A 108 0.16 -5.99 23.38
CA ASP A 108 -0.23 -4.71 24.01
C ASP A 108 -1.71 -4.46 23.71
N SER A 109 -2.54 -4.41 24.75
CA SER A 109 -3.98 -4.16 24.67
C SER A 109 -4.41 -2.83 25.31
N GLY A 110 -3.45 -1.98 25.68
CA GLY A 110 -3.67 -0.69 26.33
C GLY A 110 -3.26 -0.66 27.81
N ALA A 111 -3.44 0.50 28.44
CA ALA A 111 -3.07 0.74 29.83
C ALA A 111 -4.23 0.58 30.83
N GLU A 112 -5.48 0.54 30.34
CA GLU A 112 -6.69 0.46 31.16
C GLU A 112 -7.22 -0.98 31.19
N LYS A 113 -7.38 -1.55 32.38
CA LYS A 113 -7.75 -2.96 32.55
C LYS A 113 -9.06 -3.31 31.86
N GLU A 114 -10.09 -2.47 32.05
CA GLU A 114 -11.42 -2.71 31.49
C GLU A 114 -11.39 -2.68 29.95
N ALA A 115 -10.55 -1.83 29.36
CA ALA A 115 -10.35 -1.81 27.92
C ALA A 115 -9.55 -3.04 27.45
N CYS A 116 -8.49 -3.41 28.17
CA CYS A 116 -7.68 -4.59 27.87
C CYS A 116 -8.53 -5.87 27.85
N ASP A 117 -9.35 -6.11 28.88
CA ASP A 117 -10.17 -7.33 28.98
C ASP A 117 -11.19 -7.42 27.81
N VAL A 118 -11.66 -6.28 27.28
CA VAL A 118 -12.59 -6.23 26.14
C VAL A 118 -11.86 -6.39 24.80
N ILE A 119 -10.67 -5.82 24.67
CA ILE A 119 -9.88 -5.84 23.42
C ILE A 119 -9.16 -7.18 23.25
N ASP A 120 -8.57 -7.68 24.33
CA ASP A 120 -7.73 -8.87 24.38
C ASP A 120 -7.49 -9.33 25.82
N GLU A 121 -8.38 -10.19 26.35
CA GLU A 121 -8.25 -10.79 27.68
C GLU A 121 -6.97 -11.65 27.84
N CYS A 122 -6.36 -12.04 26.72
CA CYS A 122 -5.14 -12.84 26.71
C CYS A 122 -3.91 -12.03 27.15
N CYS A 123 -3.99 -10.71 27.03
CA CYS A 123 -2.90 -9.79 27.29
C CYS A 123 -3.02 -9.13 28.68
N GLY A 124 -1.96 -9.22 29.48
CA GLY A 124 -1.86 -8.51 30.75
C GLY A 124 -1.45 -7.05 30.58
N LEU A 125 -1.71 -6.23 31.61
CA LEU A 125 -1.28 -4.83 31.70
C LEU A 125 0.24 -4.65 31.73
N ASP A 126 0.99 -5.73 31.90
CA ASP A 126 2.45 -5.77 31.80
C ASP A 126 2.95 -6.12 30.38
N CYS A 127 2.04 -6.13 29.39
CA CYS A 127 2.30 -6.44 27.98
C CYS A 127 2.88 -7.84 27.75
N ARG A 128 2.43 -8.77 28.59
CA ARG A 128 2.77 -10.20 28.53
C ARG A 128 1.51 -11.03 28.39
N ILE A 129 1.66 -12.20 27.79
CA ILE A 129 0.56 -13.17 27.76
C ILE A 129 0.27 -13.62 29.19
N ASN A 130 -1.01 -13.63 29.56
CA ASN A 130 -1.45 -14.01 30.90
C ASN A 130 -1.39 -15.53 31.13
N ARG A 131 -0.18 -16.07 31.22
CA ARG A 131 0.10 -17.50 31.42
C ARG A 131 -0.47 -18.06 32.71
N THR A 132 -0.75 -17.21 33.70
CA THR A 132 -1.38 -17.65 34.96
C THR A 132 -2.81 -18.15 34.74
N GLN A 133 -3.47 -17.71 33.67
CA GLN A 133 -4.77 -18.21 33.22
C GLN A 133 -4.66 -19.39 32.23
N GLY A 134 -3.43 -19.85 31.94
CA GLY A 134 -3.18 -20.91 30.96
C GLY A 134 -3.09 -20.42 29.52
N PHE A 135 -3.03 -19.11 29.29
CA PHE A 135 -3.00 -18.53 27.93
C PHE A 135 -1.62 -18.63 27.29
N HIS A 136 -1.59 -18.76 25.96
CA HIS A 136 -0.37 -19.03 25.18
C HIS A 136 -0.09 -17.95 24.13
N CYS A 137 -1.09 -17.20 23.69
CA CYS A 137 -0.96 -16.17 22.66
C CYS A 137 -2.04 -15.10 22.80
N SER A 138 -1.96 -14.05 21.98
CA SER A 138 -2.92 -12.95 21.91
C SER A 138 -3.49 -12.85 20.48
N PRO A 139 -4.83 -12.88 20.28
CA PRO A 139 -5.46 -12.78 18.97
C PRO A 139 -5.23 -11.43 18.27
N GLN A 140 -5.04 -10.33 19.01
CA GLN A 140 -4.73 -9.03 18.41
C GLN A 140 -3.38 -9.02 17.68
N HIS A 141 -2.40 -9.76 18.21
CA HIS A 141 -1.01 -9.70 17.74
C HIS A 141 -0.53 -10.97 17.03
N SER A 142 -1.35 -12.03 17.04
CA SER A 142 -1.03 -13.35 16.48
C SER A 142 -2.22 -13.90 15.68
N PRO A 143 -2.18 -13.91 14.33
CA PRO A 143 -3.32 -14.32 13.50
C PRO A 143 -3.72 -15.80 13.66
N CYS A 144 -2.84 -16.65 14.20
CA CYS A 144 -3.13 -18.04 14.54
C CYS A 144 -3.35 -18.24 16.04
N CYS A 145 -3.78 -17.21 16.75
CA CYS A 145 -4.33 -17.35 18.09
C CYS A 145 -5.85 -17.38 18.01
N SER A 146 -6.45 -18.34 18.69
CA SER A 146 -7.90 -18.40 18.88
C SER A 146 -8.35 -17.37 19.91
N ASP A 147 -9.65 -17.07 19.93
CA ASP A 147 -10.27 -16.22 20.95
C ASP A 147 -10.10 -16.77 22.37
N SER A 148 -9.89 -18.09 22.50
CA SER A 148 -9.55 -18.73 23.78
C SER A 148 -8.08 -18.59 24.20
N CYS A 149 -7.31 -17.70 23.57
CA CYS A 149 -5.90 -17.45 23.89
C CYS A 149 -4.95 -18.64 23.67
N HIS A 150 -5.34 -19.60 22.83
CA HIS A 150 -4.56 -20.78 22.46
C HIS A 150 -4.28 -20.83 20.97
N VAL A 151 -3.25 -21.58 20.58
CA VAL A 151 -2.92 -21.82 19.17
C VAL A 151 -4.14 -22.35 18.43
N ALA A 152 -4.49 -21.69 17.33
CA ALA A 152 -5.60 -22.08 16.48
C ALA A 152 -5.36 -23.44 15.85
N THR A 153 -6.42 -24.18 15.57
CA THR A 153 -6.34 -25.49 14.91
C THR A 153 -5.65 -25.41 13.55
N ALA A 154 -5.00 -26.50 13.15
CA ALA A 154 -4.45 -26.62 11.81
C ALA A 154 -5.53 -26.37 10.76
N SER A 155 -5.17 -25.73 9.65
CA SER A 155 -6.09 -25.34 8.57
C SER A 155 -7.04 -24.19 8.87
N SER A 156 -6.92 -23.50 10.01
CA SER A 156 -7.59 -22.21 10.23
C SER A 156 -7.01 -21.13 9.32
N LEU A 157 -7.85 -20.42 8.58
CA LEU A 157 -7.40 -19.35 7.66
C LEU A 157 -6.80 -18.19 8.47
N CYS A 158 -5.56 -17.80 8.18
CA CYS A 158 -4.88 -16.70 8.88
C CYS A 158 -4.38 -15.59 7.97
N LEU A 159 -4.08 -15.89 6.69
CA LEU A 159 -3.90 -14.87 5.65
C LEU A 159 -4.84 -15.20 4.49
N PRO A 160 -5.73 -14.27 4.08
CA PRO A 160 -6.60 -14.48 2.95
C PRO A 160 -5.81 -14.56 1.64
N GLU A 161 -6.39 -15.24 0.66
CA GLU A 161 -5.88 -15.26 -0.71
C GLU A 161 -5.86 -13.85 -1.31
N THR A 162 -4.81 -13.53 -2.05
CA THR A 162 -4.72 -12.30 -2.84
C THR A 162 -4.63 -12.64 -4.33
N GLU A 163 -4.62 -11.64 -5.21
CA GLU A 163 -4.43 -11.89 -6.64
C GLU A 163 -3.09 -12.58 -6.96
N CYS A 164 -2.06 -12.43 -6.11
CA CYS A 164 -0.70 -12.93 -6.35
C CYS A 164 -0.14 -13.89 -5.30
N THR A 165 -0.89 -14.17 -4.24
CA THR A 165 -0.53 -15.16 -3.21
C THR A 165 -1.71 -16.05 -2.90
N PHE A 166 -1.45 -17.33 -2.60
CA PHE A 166 -2.49 -18.23 -2.10
C PHE A 166 -2.85 -17.91 -0.64
N ALA A 167 -4.02 -18.37 -0.20
CA ALA A 167 -4.39 -18.34 1.21
C ALA A 167 -3.35 -19.08 2.06
N SER A 168 -3.06 -18.57 3.25
CA SER A 168 -2.23 -19.23 4.25
C SER A 168 -3.05 -19.63 5.46
N TYR A 169 -2.70 -20.79 6.02
CA TYR A 169 -3.44 -21.43 7.09
C TYR A 169 -2.51 -21.76 8.25
N CYS A 170 -3.06 -21.73 9.46
CA CYS A 170 -2.36 -22.11 10.67
C CYS A 170 -1.89 -23.57 10.61
N ASP A 171 -0.73 -23.84 11.19
CA ASP A 171 -0.13 -25.17 11.25
C ASP A 171 -0.63 -26.00 12.45
N GLY A 172 -1.33 -25.38 13.40
CA GLY A 172 -1.81 -26.00 14.63
C GLY A 172 -0.79 -26.04 15.78
N ASN A 173 0.45 -25.61 15.53
CA ASN A 173 1.57 -25.71 16.47
C ASN A 173 2.16 -24.35 16.85
N SER A 174 1.88 -23.30 16.07
CA SER A 174 2.33 -21.93 16.31
C SER A 174 1.19 -20.93 16.24
N SER A 175 1.26 -19.86 17.05
CA SER A 175 0.36 -18.71 16.94
C SER A 175 0.73 -17.76 15.78
N SER A 176 1.90 -17.98 15.15
CA SER A 176 2.31 -17.23 13.96
C SER A 176 1.69 -17.83 12.70
N CYS A 177 1.20 -16.97 11.81
CA CYS A 177 0.71 -17.42 10.52
C CYS A 177 1.89 -17.70 9.56
N PRO A 178 1.95 -18.87 8.91
CA PRO A 178 2.92 -19.14 7.88
C PRO A 178 2.82 -18.12 6.74
N ARG A 179 3.94 -17.83 6.06
CA ARG A 179 3.92 -16.95 4.88
C ARG A 179 3.12 -17.59 3.76
N SER A 180 2.28 -16.81 3.09
CA SER A 180 1.58 -17.25 1.89
C SER A 180 2.57 -17.64 0.78
N THR A 181 2.25 -18.71 0.07
CA THR A 181 2.98 -19.11 -1.14
C THR A 181 2.58 -18.21 -2.31
N HIS A 182 3.55 -17.91 -3.18
CA HIS A 182 3.31 -17.06 -4.33
C HIS A 182 2.56 -17.84 -5.42
N LYS A 183 1.64 -17.16 -6.10
CA LYS A 183 1.09 -17.64 -7.38
C LYS A 183 2.19 -17.55 -8.45
N PRO A 184 2.08 -18.31 -9.56
CA PRO A 184 3.08 -18.29 -10.62
C PRO A 184 3.35 -16.88 -11.14
N ASN A 185 4.63 -16.56 -11.37
CA ASN A 185 5.00 -15.30 -12.01
C ASN A 185 4.33 -15.19 -13.40
N GLY A 186 3.81 -14.01 -13.74
CA GLY A 186 3.04 -13.78 -14.96
C GLY A 186 1.53 -13.98 -14.81
N THR A 187 1.04 -14.49 -13.66
CA THR A 187 -0.41 -14.55 -13.38
C THR A 187 -1.01 -13.15 -13.45
N ALA A 188 -2.10 -12.97 -14.19
CA ALA A 188 -2.75 -11.66 -14.30
C ALA A 188 -3.32 -11.21 -12.94
N CYS A 189 -3.08 -9.95 -12.58
CA CYS A 189 -3.61 -9.30 -11.39
C CYS A 189 -4.04 -7.87 -11.72
N HIS A 190 -4.65 -7.17 -10.77
CA HIS A 190 -5.16 -5.80 -10.94
C HIS A 190 -6.05 -5.69 -12.19
N HIS A 191 -7.09 -6.52 -12.26
CA HIS A 191 -8.03 -6.57 -13.40
C HIS A 191 -7.37 -6.83 -14.77
N GLY A 192 -6.18 -7.46 -14.79
CA GLY A 192 -5.43 -7.75 -16.01
C GLY A 192 -4.47 -6.64 -16.44
N HIS A 193 -4.36 -5.55 -15.66
CA HIS A 193 -3.38 -4.50 -15.89
C HIS A 193 -2.02 -4.84 -15.32
N GLY A 194 -1.92 -5.80 -14.40
CA GLY A 194 -0.67 -6.20 -13.78
C GLY A 194 -0.39 -7.68 -13.97
N HIS A 195 0.77 -8.09 -13.47
CA HIS A 195 1.17 -9.48 -13.42
C HIS A 195 1.85 -9.80 -12.09
N CYS A 196 1.67 -11.01 -11.60
CA CYS A 196 2.33 -11.42 -10.38
C CYS A 196 3.83 -11.59 -10.60
N SER A 197 4.62 -11.03 -9.69
CA SER A 197 6.06 -11.21 -9.62
C SER A 197 6.46 -11.36 -8.16
N ASN A 198 6.98 -12.53 -7.80
CA ASN A 198 7.40 -12.84 -6.43
C ASN A 198 6.32 -12.54 -5.37
N GLY A 199 5.06 -12.89 -5.66
CA GLY A 199 3.94 -12.74 -4.73
C GLY A 199 3.33 -11.33 -4.70
N ALA A 200 3.94 -10.34 -5.35
CA ALA A 200 3.39 -9.00 -5.50
C ALA A 200 2.76 -8.83 -6.88
N CYS A 201 1.70 -8.02 -6.97
CA CYS A 201 1.18 -7.59 -8.27
C CYS A 201 2.11 -6.52 -8.84
N SER A 202 2.99 -6.92 -9.76
CA SER A 202 3.89 -6.04 -10.51
C SER A 202 3.11 -5.29 -11.57
N VAL A 203 3.47 -4.02 -11.74
CA VAL A 203 2.66 -3.10 -12.53
C VAL A 203 2.87 -3.30 -14.00
N SER A 204 1.77 -3.12 -14.71
CA SER A 204 1.68 -3.14 -16.15
C SER A 204 2.01 -4.47 -16.77
N VAL A 205 0.99 -5.01 -17.43
CA VAL A 205 1.15 -6.11 -18.38
C VAL A 205 2.19 -5.76 -19.44
N CYS A 206 2.44 -4.46 -19.76
CA CYS A 206 3.47 -4.04 -20.71
C CYS A 206 4.86 -4.58 -20.34
N HIS A 207 5.22 -4.58 -19.05
CA HIS A 207 6.54 -5.03 -18.61
C HIS A 207 6.77 -6.53 -18.83
N LEU A 208 5.72 -7.36 -18.90
CA LEU A 208 5.86 -8.76 -19.29
C LEU A 208 6.40 -8.93 -20.71
N TYR A 209 6.16 -7.93 -21.57
CA TYR A 209 6.58 -7.92 -22.96
C TYR A 209 7.82 -7.04 -23.19
N GLY A 210 8.50 -6.61 -22.12
CA GLY A 210 9.68 -5.73 -22.22
C GLY A 210 9.34 -4.30 -22.67
N LEU A 211 8.10 -3.86 -22.45
CA LEU A 211 7.59 -2.55 -22.81
C LEU A 211 7.31 -1.72 -21.56
N GLU A 212 7.31 -0.40 -21.70
CA GLU A 212 6.94 0.53 -20.63
C GLU A 212 5.48 0.97 -20.73
N THR A 213 4.91 1.39 -19.62
CA THR A 213 3.54 1.93 -19.60
C THR A 213 3.55 3.38 -20.06
N CYS A 214 2.58 3.76 -20.88
CA CYS A 214 2.43 5.12 -21.36
C CYS A 214 0.95 5.54 -21.37
N GLN A 215 0.67 6.85 -21.46
CA GLN A 215 -0.69 7.37 -21.64
C GLN A 215 -0.97 7.64 -23.12
N CYS A 216 -2.02 7.04 -23.64
CA CYS A 216 -2.47 7.32 -25.00
C CYS A 216 -2.91 8.77 -25.17
N ALA A 217 -2.43 9.42 -26.24
CA ALA A 217 -2.82 10.78 -26.61
C ALA A 217 -3.76 10.81 -27.84
N GLY A 218 -4.51 11.91 -28.00
CA GLY A 218 -5.27 12.21 -29.22
C GLY A 218 -6.72 11.74 -29.22
N LYS A 219 -7.01 10.48 -29.55
CA LYS A 219 -8.41 10.00 -29.71
C LYS A 219 -9.07 9.76 -28.35
N ARG A 220 -10.15 10.48 -28.03
CA ARG A 220 -10.92 10.33 -26.76
C ARG A 220 -11.16 8.88 -26.34
N ARG A 221 -11.57 8.02 -27.28
CA ARG A 221 -11.83 6.58 -27.05
C ARG A 221 -10.62 5.74 -26.63
N ASN A 222 -9.40 6.27 -26.74
CA ASN A 222 -8.16 5.60 -26.39
C ASN A 222 -7.54 6.15 -25.10
N MET A 223 -7.97 7.32 -24.61
CA MET A 223 -7.34 8.00 -23.46
C MET A 223 -7.42 7.18 -22.16
N CYS A 224 -8.43 6.33 -22.01
CA CYS A 224 -8.60 5.41 -20.88
C CYS A 224 -8.27 3.95 -21.22
N LYS A 225 -7.58 3.69 -22.33
CA LYS A 225 -7.02 2.36 -22.59
C LYS A 225 -5.65 2.25 -21.94
N LEU A 226 -5.28 1.04 -21.54
CA LEU A 226 -3.90 0.75 -21.17
C LEU A 226 -3.03 0.80 -22.43
N CYS A 227 -1.94 1.57 -22.39
CA CYS A 227 -1.06 1.77 -23.53
C CYS A 227 0.38 1.43 -23.15
N CYS A 228 1.10 0.86 -24.10
CA CYS A 228 2.49 0.45 -23.95
C CYS A 228 3.37 1.17 -24.97
N ALA A 229 4.62 1.42 -24.61
CA ALA A 229 5.63 2.04 -25.44
C ALA A 229 6.93 1.23 -25.41
N CYS A 230 7.74 1.37 -26.45
CA CYS A 230 9.11 0.85 -26.40
C CYS A 230 9.92 1.65 -25.34
N PRO A 231 10.86 1.02 -24.62
CA PRO A 231 11.72 1.72 -23.66
C PRO A 231 12.66 2.77 -24.28
N ASP A 232 12.62 2.96 -25.61
CA ASP A 232 13.46 3.92 -26.33
C ASP A 232 13.00 5.38 -26.19
N GLY A 233 11.94 5.62 -25.40
CA GLY A 233 11.46 6.95 -25.02
C GLY A 233 10.78 7.72 -26.14
N ARG A 234 10.51 7.09 -27.30
CA ARG A 234 9.84 7.78 -28.41
C ARG A 234 8.33 7.88 -28.17
N PRO A 235 7.75 9.09 -28.10
CA PRO A 235 6.31 9.26 -27.84
C PRO A 235 5.42 8.66 -28.94
N GLU A 236 5.93 8.53 -30.18
CA GLU A 236 5.24 7.87 -31.29
C GLU A 236 5.09 6.35 -31.11
N SER A 237 5.82 5.75 -30.16
CA SER A 237 5.74 4.32 -29.87
C SER A 237 4.60 3.96 -28.90
N CYS A 238 3.96 4.96 -28.26
CA CYS A 238 2.89 4.71 -27.31
C CYS A 238 1.58 4.34 -28.02
N VAL A 239 1.22 3.06 -27.97
CA VAL A 239 0.02 2.51 -28.60
C VAL A 239 -0.85 1.75 -27.61
N PRO A 240 -2.17 1.64 -27.84
CA PRO A 240 -3.04 0.79 -27.03
C PRO A 240 -2.49 -0.65 -26.98
N ALA A 241 -2.49 -1.27 -25.79
CA ALA A 241 -1.93 -2.61 -25.58
C ALA A 241 -2.51 -3.67 -26.54
N ILE A 242 -3.78 -3.53 -26.92
CA ILE A 242 -4.46 -4.41 -27.90
C ILE A 242 -3.82 -4.38 -29.29
N GLU A 243 -3.20 -3.27 -29.70
CA GLU A 243 -2.50 -3.16 -30.99
C GLU A 243 -1.18 -3.96 -31.00
N LEU A 244 -0.67 -4.32 -29.81
CA LEU A 244 0.49 -5.19 -29.59
C LEU A 244 0.08 -6.63 -29.25
N ASP A 245 -1.19 -6.98 -29.50
CA ASP A 245 -1.81 -8.27 -29.15
C ASP A 245 -1.85 -8.58 -27.65
N ILE A 246 -1.68 -7.57 -26.80
CA ILE A 246 -1.84 -7.67 -25.35
C ILE A 246 -3.31 -7.41 -25.01
N ARG A 247 -4.04 -8.49 -24.72
CA ARG A 247 -5.51 -8.48 -24.56
C ARG A 247 -5.94 -8.78 -23.14
N SER A 248 -7.16 -8.38 -22.81
CA SER A 248 -7.85 -8.86 -21.61
C SER A 248 -8.15 -10.36 -21.71
N SER A 249 -8.53 -10.98 -20.59
CA SER A 249 -8.98 -12.38 -20.56
C SER A 249 -10.18 -12.67 -21.47
N MET A 250 -10.95 -11.65 -21.85
CA MET A 250 -12.07 -11.75 -22.79
C MET A 250 -11.66 -11.45 -24.26
N GLY A 251 -10.37 -11.26 -24.54
CA GLY A 251 -9.84 -10.96 -25.88
C GLY A 251 -9.99 -9.48 -26.33
N GLY A 252 -10.54 -8.63 -25.46
CA GLY A 252 -10.78 -7.20 -25.70
C GLY A 252 -9.64 -6.30 -25.22
N PRO A 253 -9.79 -4.97 -25.36
CA PRO A 253 -8.81 -4.01 -24.87
C PRO A 253 -8.79 -3.96 -23.33
N LEU A 254 -7.62 -3.68 -22.78
CA LEU A 254 -7.43 -3.34 -21.37
C LEU A 254 -7.70 -1.84 -21.17
N PHE A 255 -8.38 -1.49 -20.08
CA PHE A 255 -8.83 -0.12 -19.81
C PHE A 255 -8.40 0.32 -18.43
N LEU A 256 -7.78 1.49 -18.32
CA LEU A 256 -7.47 2.13 -17.05
C LEU A 256 -8.69 2.13 -16.11
N ASP A 257 -8.44 1.85 -14.83
CA ASP A 257 -9.47 1.82 -13.81
C ASP A 257 -10.09 3.21 -13.58
N PRO A 258 -11.37 3.29 -13.16
CA PRO A 258 -11.97 4.56 -12.79
C PRO A 258 -11.14 5.29 -11.73
N GLY A 259 -10.93 6.60 -11.92
CA GLY A 259 -10.06 7.42 -11.09
C GLY A 259 -8.57 7.37 -11.48
N GLN A 260 -8.17 6.58 -12.48
CA GLN A 260 -6.83 6.67 -13.05
C GLN A 260 -6.71 7.82 -14.02
N HIS A 261 -5.53 8.44 -14.05
CA HIS A 261 -5.26 9.59 -14.89
C HIS A 261 -5.27 9.26 -16.38
N CYS A 262 -5.79 10.19 -17.17
CA CYS A 262 -5.83 10.15 -18.63
C CYS A 262 -5.52 11.54 -19.20
N ASP A 263 -5.30 11.60 -20.52
CA ASP A 263 -4.96 12.83 -21.26
C ASP A 263 -3.77 13.60 -20.66
N GLN A 264 -2.62 12.95 -20.49
CA GLN A 264 -1.41 13.58 -19.92
C GLN A 264 -1.69 14.21 -18.54
N PHE A 265 -2.37 13.45 -17.68
CA PHE A 265 -2.75 13.86 -16.32
C PHE A 265 -3.74 15.02 -16.23
N ARG A 266 -4.43 15.39 -17.33
CA ARG A 266 -5.43 16.47 -17.35
C ARG A 266 -6.84 16.03 -16.92
N GLY A 267 -7.07 14.73 -16.82
CA GLY A 267 -8.36 14.17 -16.41
C GLY A 267 -8.24 12.82 -15.71
N TYR A 268 -9.40 12.26 -15.39
CA TYR A 268 -9.55 10.95 -14.76
C TYR A 268 -10.55 10.11 -15.54
N CYS A 269 -10.26 8.82 -15.68
CA CYS A 269 -11.18 7.89 -16.28
C CYS A 269 -12.42 7.72 -15.41
N ASN A 270 -13.62 7.87 -15.98
CA ASN A 270 -14.87 7.55 -15.30
C ASN A 270 -15.26 6.06 -15.51
N GLU A 271 -16.39 5.63 -14.93
CA GLU A 271 -16.91 4.27 -15.10
C GLU A 271 -17.24 3.91 -16.56
N GLN A 272 -17.53 4.93 -17.38
CA GLN A 272 -17.83 4.80 -18.81
C GLN A 272 -16.55 4.74 -19.68
N ARG A 273 -15.36 4.72 -19.06
CA ARG A 273 -14.03 4.71 -19.71
C ARG A 273 -13.76 5.96 -20.55
N GLU A 274 -14.30 7.09 -20.12
CA GLU A 274 -14.07 8.39 -20.72
C GLU A 274 -13.09 9.21 -19.90
N CYS A 275 -12.27 9.96 -20.63
CA CYS A 275 -11.57 11.16 -20.20
C CYS A 275 -12.38 12.39 -20.69
#